data_AF-A0A0F7HMM5-F1
#
_entry.id   AF-A0A0F7HMM5-F1
#
_cell.length_a   1.000
_cell.length_b   1.000
_cell.length_c   1.000
_cell.angle_alpha   90.00
_cell.angle_beta   90.00
_cell.angle_gamma   90.00
#
_symmetry.space_group_name_H-M   'P 1'
#
loop_
_entity.id
_entity.type
_entity.pdbx_description
1 polymer ?
#
loop_
_entity_poly.entity_id
_entity_poly.type
_entity_poly.pdbx_seq_one_letter_code
_entity_poly.pdbx_strand_id
1 'polypeptide(L)' 'MKTTPNLLDGELMIVERHMKLYGFVTRMYSKHSYERSFILAIGRTVTRNHITKDVKISETDEDYILRVED' A
#
# COMPACT_ATOMS: atom_id res chain seq x y z
N MET A 1 4.80 -9.38 -10.35
CA MET A 1 4.37 -10.49 -9.47
C MET A 1 2.86 -10.47 -9.45
N LYS A 2 2.23 -11.62 -9.67
CA LYS A 2 0.77 -11.71 -9.63
C LYS A 2 0.28 -11.37 -8.23
N THR A 3 -0.78 -10.57 -8.16
CA THR A 3 -1.46 -10.26 -6.90
C THR A 3 -2.11 -11.53 -6.35
N THR A 4 -1.60 -12.04 -5.23
CA THR A 4 -2.19 -13.19 -4.51
C THR A 4 -2.67 -12.76 -3.12
N PRO A 5 -3.67 -13.46 -2.52
CA PRO A 5 -4.15 -13.13 -1.18
C PRO A 5 -3.04 -13.10 -0.14
N ASN A 6 -2.17 -14.12 -0.10
CA ASN A 6 -1.08 -14.20 0.87
C ASN A 6 -0.09 -13.02 0.77
N LEU A 7 0.18 -12.55 -0.45
CA LEU A 7 1.05 -11.39 -0.67
C LEU A 7 0.39 -10.10 -0.19
N LEU A 8 -0.92 -9.94 -0.46
CA LEU A 8 -1.70 -8.79 0.02
C LEU A 8 -1.75 -8.76 1.55
N ASP A 9 -2.07 -9.89 2.18
CA ASP A 9 -2.21 -9.98 3.64
C ASP A 9 -0.88 -9.68 4.34
N GLY A 10 0.23 -10.22 3.82
CA GLY A 10 1.57 -9.94 4.33
C GLY A 10 1.94 -8.47 4.23
N GLU A 11 1.66 -7.83 3.10
CA GLU A 11 1.96 -6.41 2.89
C GLU A 11 1.05 -5.50 3.74
N LEU A 12 -0.23 -5.82 3.85
CA LEU A 12 -1.17 -5.11 4.72
C LEU A 12 -0.70 -5.16 6.18
N MET A 13 -0.25 -6.32 6.67
CA MET A 13 0.31 -6.42 8.03
C MET A 13 1.50 -5.48 8.24
N ILE A 14 2.36 -5.31 7.24
CA ILE A 14 3.51 -4.38 7.31
C ILE A 14 3.05 -2.93 7.33
N VAL A 15 2.08 -2.57 6.47
CA VAL A 15 1.50 -1.22 6.39
C VAL A 15 0.83 -0.85 7.72
N GLU A 16 -0.02 -1.72 8.26
CA GLU A 16 -0.70 -1.57 9.55
C GLU A 16 0.29 -1.36 10.71
N ARG A 17 1.36 -2.17 10.74
CA ARG A 17 2.39 -2.06 11.77
C ARG A 17 3.13 -0.73 11.70
N HIS A 18 3.45 -0.24 10.50
CA HIS A 18 4.11 1.06 10.33
C HIS A 18 3.18 2.21 10.73
N MET A 19 1.92 2.17 10.31
CA MET A 19 0.92 3.17 10.70
C MET A 19 0.78 3.26 12.22
N LYS A 20 0.73 2.12 12.92
CA LYS A 20 0.65 2.07 14.38
C LYS A 20 1.89 2.68 15.06
N LEU A 21 3.07 2.52 14.47
CA LEU A 21 4.34 2.96 15.06
C LEU A 21 4.63 4.45 14.77
N TYR A 22 4.30 4.94 13.58
CA TYR A 22 4.76 6.24 13.10
C TYR A 22 3.63 7.21 12.75
N GLY A 23 2.37 6.76 12.72
CA GLY A 23 1.21 7.56 12.30
C GLY A 23 1.07 7.69 10.77
N PHE A 24 2.18 7.61 10.04
CA PHE A 24 2.22 7.63 8.58
C PHE A 24 2.97 6.43 8.01
N VAL A 25 2.75 6.14 6.72
CA VAL A 25 3.55 5.15 5.98
C VAL A 25 3.69 5.55 4.52
N THR A 26 4.91 5.42 3.99
CA THR A 26 5.20 5.51 2.56
C THR A 26 5.85 4.21 2.12
N ARG A 27 5.30 3.58 1.08
CA ARG A 27 5.82 2.35 0.48
C ARG A 27 6.02 2.56 -1.02
N MET A 28 7.12 2.06 -1.53
CA MET A 28 7.45 2.05 -2.96
C MET A 28 7.47 0.61 -3.46
N TYR A 29 6.87 0.39 -4.62
CA TYR A 29 6.73 -0.91 -5.25
C TYR A 29 7.21 -0.82 -6.69
N SER A 30 8.33 -1.47 -7.00
CA SER A 30 8.88 -1.47 -8.36
C SER A 30 7.90 -2.08 -9.36
N LYS A 31 7.69 -1.39 -10.49
CA LYS A 31 6.89 -1.84 -11.63
C LYS A 31 7.45 -3.11 -12.28
N HIS A 32 8.74 -3.40 -12.08
CA HIS A 32 9.35 -4.67 -12.51
C HIS A 32 8.85 -5.86 -11.68
N SER A 33 8.58 -5.63 -10.39
CA SER A 33 8.24 -6.68 -9.44
C SER A 33 6.75 -6.74 -9.14
N TYR A 34 6.00 -5.66 -9.29
CA TYR A 34 4.60 -5.57 -8.88
C TYR A 34 3.70 -5.08 -10.00
N GLU A 35 2.48 -5.59 -10.01
CA GLU A 35 1.43 -5.11 -10.91
C GLU A 35 0.67 -3.95 -10.26
N ARG A 36 0.13 -3.03 -11.08
CA ARG A 36 -0.71 -1.93 -10.58
C ARG A 36 -1.92 -2.42 -9.77
N SER A 37 -2.44 -3.61 -10.09
CA SER A 37 -3.56 -4.24 -9.37
C SER A 37 -3.23 -4.47 -7.89
N PHE A 38 -1.97 -4.77 -7.56
CA PHE A 38 -1.50 -5.03 -6.22
C PHE A 38 -1.63 -3.79 -5.32
N ILE A 39 -1.03 -2.67 -5.74
CA ILE A 39 -1.05 -1.44 -4.95
C ILE A 39 -2.48 -0.88 -4.82
N LEU A 40 -3.31 -1.01 -5.87
CA LEU A 40 -4.71 -0.61 -5.81
C LEU A 40 -5.51 -1.45 -4.80
N ALA A 41 -5.24 -2.76 -4.73
CA ALA A 41 -5.87 -3.63 -3.74
C ALA A 41 -5.46 -3.30 -2.31
N ILE A 42 -4.19 -2.98 -2.08
CA ILE A 42 -3.70 -2.50 -0.78
C ILE A 42 -4.40 -1.20 -0.41
N GLY A 43 -4.32 -0.17 -1.26
CA GLY A 43 -4.90 1.14 -0.96
C GLY A 43 -6.40 1.08 -0.68
N ARG A 44 -7.16 0.29 -1.46
CA ARG A 44 -8.60 0.06 -1.20
C ARG A 44 -8.84 -0.57 0.17
N THR A 45 -8.03 -1.56 0.54
CA THR A 45 -8.19 -2.26 1.82
C THR A 45 -7.85 -1.36 3.00
N VAL A 46 -6.75 -0.60 2.89
CA VAL A 46 -6.36 0.39 3.91
C VAL A 46 -7.43 1.46 4.07
N THR A 47 -7.93 2.03 2.97
CA THR A 47 -9.00 3.05 2.99
C THR A 47 -10.26 2.52 3.68
N ARG A 48 -10.63 1.27 3.41
CA ARG A 48 -11.81 0.64 4.03
C ARG A 48 -11.61 0.40 5.53
N ASN A 49 -10.41 0.00 5.95
CA ASN A 49 -10.11 -0.31 7.34
C ASN A 49 -9.85 0.96 8.17
N HIS A 50 -9.37 2.04 7.54
CA HIS A 50 -8.95 3.28 8.17
C HIS A 50 -9.59 4.48 7.49
N ILE A 51 -10.89 4.66 7.72
CA ILE A 51 -11.72 5.69 7.06
C ILE A 51 -11.20 7.11 7.32
N THR A 52 -10.51 7.34 8.43
CA THR A 52 -9.98 8.66 8.80
C THR A 52 -8.64 9.00 8.17
N LYS A 53 -7.94 8.04 7.55
CA LYS A 53 -6.60 8.24 6.99
C LYS A 53 -6.70 8.68 5.53
N ASP A 54 -5.81 9.59 5.12
CA ASP A 54 -5.66 9.98 3.72
C ASP A 54 -4.75 8.97 2.99
N VAL A 55 -5.32 8.21 2.06
CA VAL A 55 -4.60 7.19 1.29
C VAL A 55 -4.39 7.68 -0.13
N LYS A 56 -3.13 7.95 -0.48
CA LYS A 56 -2.71 8.40 -1.82
C LYS A 56 -1.91 7.33 -2.54
N ILE A 57 -2.27 7.09 -3.79
CA ILE A 57 -1.48 6.27 -4.71
C ILE A 57 -0.97 7.17 -5.83
N SER A 58 0.34 7.16 -6.05
CA SER A 58 1.00 7.82 -7.17
C SER A 58 1.95 6.86 -7.87
N GLU A 59 2.52 7.28 -8.99
CA GLU A 59 3.48 6.49 -9.74
C GLU A 59 4.59 7.36 -10.33
N THR A 60 5.78 6.77 -10.46
CA THR A 60 6.90 7.27 -11.24
C THR A 60 7.08 6.37 -12.47
N ASP A 61 8.14 6.58 -13.25
CA ASP A 61 8.46 5.68 -14.37
C ASP A 61 8.81 4.26 -13.89
N GLU A 62 9.37 4.12 -12.69
CA GLU A 62 9.90 2.86 -12.17
C GLU A 62 9.06 2.24 -11.04
N ASP A 63 8.30 3.04 -10.31
CA ASP A 63 7.63 2.63 -9.07
C ASP A 63 6.17 3.03 -8.99
N TYR A 64 5.39 2.24 -8.27
CA TYR A 64 4.14 2.67 -7.65
C TYR A 64 4.42 3.09 -6.21
N ILE A 65 3.77 4.16 -5.76
CA ILE A 65 3.97 4.73 -4.42
C ILE A 65 2.64 4.75 -3.68
N LEU A 66 2.60 4.15 -2.50
CA LEU A 66 1.49 4.22 -1.55
C LEU A 66 1.90 5.14 -0.40
N ARG A 67 1.09 6.18 -0.14
CA ARG A 67 1.23 7.05 1.03
C ARG A 67 -0.04 6.99 1.85
N VAL A 68 0.10 6.86 3.16
CA VAL A 68 -1.00 6.90 4.12
C VAL A 68 -0.62 7.88 5.22
N GLU A 69 -1.43 8.91 5.41
CA GLU A 69 -1.20 10.02 6.33
C GLU A 69 -2.45 10.23 7.22
N ASP A 70 -2.28 10.93 8.34
CA ASP A 70 -3.38 11.38 9.23
C ASP A 70 -4.16 12.56 8.63
#